data_AF-A0A397SSD7-F1
#
_entry.id   AF-A0A397SSD7-F1
#
_cell.length_a   1.000
_cell.length_b   1.000
_cell.length_c   1.000
_cell.angle_alpha   90.00
_cell.angle_beta   90.00
_cell.angle_gamma   90.00
#
_symmetry.space_group_name_H-M   'P 1'
#
loop_
_entity.id
_entity.type
_entity.pdbx_description
1 polymer ?
#
loop_
_entity_poly.entity_id
_entity_poly.type
_entity_poly.pdbx_seq_one_letter_code
_entity_poly.pdbx_strand_id
1 'polypeptide(L)'
;MSLACHCHSCNVDYPAVTYPSLINKDKQGLILQICKEIFEAIQNEYTSAEIFCTMLHGQIRNIYEIENYINEEFGQLFRNNILHKEIKSHSIGTWKIDFNWNKFYKVPLIRGLLKISREWYDPFTNHLQEIDHQKRNKWLSDRDISINEGKLKQHLLDNLKNYLPGFEYLFEYSWESYDGNNRHEGDFIFASDSGVFIVVEVKWLNVKNGTNVNISRKDAVRTQALKYKNKASEKFNGKYITLIGAIFTNNLDENSRKKVTFEFIDDNDEIIVQNLEEIDDLSRRNNELQAPISYNNRPTFPAQVQEEDSPSIPSISVAGAVAGIAAAAAVGYVVYTKVPMRTVAAAGSAIYKVYQDYQEFSRNNDINNINDSDRFQEL
;
A
#
# COMPACT_ATOMS: atom_id res chain seq x y z
N MET A 1 -24.95 21.77 1.00
CA MET A 1 -24.54 20.49 0.39
C MET A 1 -24.13 19.58 1.54
N SER A 2 -24.72 18.39 1.65
CA SER A 2 -24.34 17.43 2.69
C SER A 2 -22.90 16.97 2.40
N LEU A 3 -21.99 17.17 3.35
CA LEU A 3 -20.67 16.54 3.34
C LEU A 3 -20.92 15.03 3.46
N ALA A 4 -20.62 14.27 2.41
CA ALA A 4 -20.71 12.81 2.44
C ALA A 4 -19.60 12.26 3.35
N CYS A 5 -19.93 11.35 4.27
CA CYS A 5 -18.93 10.72 5.13
C CYS A 5 -18.14 9.66 4.37
N HIS A 6 -16.86 9.94 4.21
CA HIS A 6 -15.85 9.10 3.57
C HIS A 6 -15.37 7.93 4.43
N CYS A 7 -15.84 7.92 5.67
CA CYS A 7 -15.59 6.90 6.67
C CYS A 7 -16.11 5.56 6.17
N HIS A 8 -15.27 4.52 6.18
CA HIS A 8 -15.61 3.23 5.57
C HIS A 8 -16.95 2.68 6.08
N SER A 9 -17.23 2.78 7.38
CA SER A 9 -18.51 2.35 7.98
C SER A 9 -19.77 3.06 7.45
N CYS A 10 -19.63 4.20 6.74
CA CYS A 10 -20.73 4.93 6.10
C CYS A 10 -20.74 4.78 4.58
N ASN A 11 -19.68 4.22 3.99
CA ASN A 11 -19.52 3.99 2.56
C ASN A 11 -19.60 2.50 2.16
N VAL A 12 -20.02 1.62 3.09
CA VAL A 12 -20.42 0.25 2.74
C VAL A 12 -21.92 0.25 2.48
N ASP A 13 -22.33 -0.11 1.27
CA ASP A 13 -23.74 -0.20 0.82
C ASP A 13 -24.55 -1.33 1.50
N TYR A 14 -24.03 -1.96 2.57
CA TYR A 14 -24.67 -3.09 3.24
C TYR A 14 -24.81 -2.83 4.74
N PRO A 15 -25.98 -3.19 5.33
CA PRO A 15 -26.28 -2.86 6.71
C PRO A 15 -25.25 -3.50 7.60
N ALA A 16 -24.59 -2.67 8.41
CA ALA A 16 -23.70 -3.08 9.47
C ALA A 16 -24.40 -4.08 10.39
N VAL A 17 -24.22 -5.38 10.13
CA VAL A 17 -24.49 -6.40 11.13
C VAL A 17 -23.34 -6.29 12.14
N THR A 18 -23.60 -5.45 13.14
CA THR A 18 -22.97 -5.49 14.48
C THR A 18 -21.45 -5.48 14.51
N TYR A 19 -20.84 -4.32 14.26
CA TYR A 19 -19.60 -3.97 14.97
C TYR A 19 -19.95 -3.14 16.21
N PRO A 20 -19.38 -3.44 17.39
CA PRO A 20 -19.71 -2.72 18.60
C PRO A 20 -19.37 -1.24 18.44
N SER A 21 -20.22 -0.42 19.05
CA SER A 21 -20.19 1.03 19.18
C SER A 21 -18.96 1.60 19.94
N LEU A 22 -17.78 0.99 19.83
CA LEU A 22 -16.59 1.30 20.63
C LEU A 22 -15.44 1.97 19.86
N ILE A 23 -15.43 1.92 18.52
CA ILE A 23 -14.39 2.60 17.72
C ILE A 23 -14.85 4.02 17.42
N ASN A 24 -14.05 5.01 17.84
CA ASN A 24 -14.22 6.40 17.42
C ASN A 24 -14.00 6.45 15.89
N LYS A 25 -15.09 6.60 15.13
CA LYS A 25 -15.09 6.54 13.66
C LYS A 25 -14.32 7.69 13.05
N ASP A 26 -14.42 8.88 13.68
CA ASP A 26 -13.62 10.04 13.30
C ASP A 26 -12.12 9.77 13.54
N LYS A 27 -11.73 9.12 14.66
CA LYS A 27 -10.33 8.71 14.91
C LYS A 27 -9.86 7.71 13.86
N GLN A 28 -10.60 6.63 13.63
CA GLN A 28 -10.23 5.63 12.61
C GLN A 28 -10.09 6.26 11.22
N GLY A 29 -11.05 7.10 10.83
CA GLY A 29 -11.01 7.81 9.56
C GLY A 29 -9.80 8.73 9.45
N LEU A 30 -9.50 9.50 10.49
CA LEU A 30 -8.31 10.36 10.56
C LEU A 30 -7.01 9.57 10.36
N ILE A 31 -6.82 8.48 11.11
CA ILE A 31 -5.56 7.72 11.06
C ILE A 31 -5.38 7.05 9.69
N LEU A 32 -6.43 6.41 9.16
CA LEU A 32 -6.35 5.77 7.85
C LEU A 32 -6.19 6.79 6.70
N GLN A 33 -6.82 7.97 6.81
CA GLN A 33 -6.60 9.06 5.87
C GLN A 33 -5.13 9.49 5.86
N ILE A 34 -4.52 9.67 7.05
CA ILE A 34 -3.11 10.04 7.15
C ILE A 34 -2.21 9.00 6.50
N CYS A 35 -2.43 7.71 6.78
CA CYS A 35 -1.68 6.64 6.13
C CYS A 35 -1.82 6.70 4.60
N LYS A 36 -3.06 6.78 4.08
CA LYS A 36 -3.34 6.85 2.63
C LYS A 36 -2.60 8.01 1.96
N GLU A 37 -2.79 9.23 2.46
CA GLU A 37 -2.26 10.45 1.83
C GLU A 37 -0.73 10.46 1.85
N ILE A 38 -0.09 9.93 2.91
CA ILE A 38 1.36 9.78 2.94
C ILE A 38 1.84 8.71 1.96
N PHE A 39 1.15 7.56 1.84
CA PHE A 39 1.49 6.56 0.82
C PHE A 39 1.39 7.13 -0.59
N GLU A 40 0.31 7.86 -0.90
CA GLU A 40 0.13 8.49 -2.21
C GLU A 40 1.21 9.54 -2.48
N ALA A 41 1.58 10.35 -1.48
CA ALA A 41 2.69 11.28 -1.61
C ALA A 41 4.01 10.55 -1.91
N ILE A 42 4.28 9.43 -1.25
CA ILE A 42 5.48 8.61 -1.52
C ILE A 42 5.45 8.03 -2.94
N GLN A 43 4.31 7.52 -3.40
CA GLN A 43 4.15 7.00 -4.76
C GLN A 43 4.38 8.07 -5.83
N ASN A 44 4.03 9.32 -5.52
CA ASN A 44 4.30 10.48 -6.38
C ASN A 44 5.70 11.10 -6.15
N GLU A 45 6.59 10.39 -5.46
CA GLU A 45 7.97 10.83 -5.13
C GLU A 45 8.07 12.12 -4.29
N TYR A 46 6.99 12.50 -3.62
CA TYR A 46 6.99 13.63 -2.70
C TYR A 46 7.59 13.26 -1.34
N THR A 47 8.02 14.29 -0.62
CA THR A 47 8.59 14.18 0.74
C THR A 47 7.73 14.89 1.79
N SER A 48 6.51 15.24 1.39
CA SER A 48 5.52 15.90 2.21
C SER A 48 4.11 15.51 1.78
N ALA A 49 3.18 15.49 2.72
CA ALA A 49 1.75 15.30 2.48
C ALA A 49 0.97 16.34 3.27
N GLU A 50 -0.04 16.92 2.64
CA GLU A 50 -0.92 17.92 3.25
C GLU A 50 -2.32 17.31 3.41
N ILE A 51 -2.83 17.33 4.64
CA ILE A 51 -4.06 16.62 4.98
C ILE A 51 -5.07 17.60 5.54
N PHE A 52 -6.24 17.64 4.90
CA PHE A 52 -7.40 18.36 5.37
C PHE A 52 -8.34 17.41 6.10
N CYS A 53 -8.52 17.67 7.39
CA CYS A 53 -9.37 16.85 8.24
C CYS A 53 -10.73 17.53 8.43
N THR A 54 -11.80 16.84 8.05
CA THR A 54 -13.19 17.22 8.34
C THR A 54 -13.82 16.13 9.20
N MET A 55 -14.33 16.49 10.38
CA MET A 55 -14.91 15.53 11.32
C MET A 55 -16.41 15.44 11.08
N LEU A 56 -16.86 14.28 10.62
CA LEU A 56 -18.22 14.11 10.10
C LEU A 56 -19.14 13.44 11.12
N HIS A 57 -18.59 12.78 12.14
CA HIS A 57 -19.36 12.19 13.24
C HIS A 57 -19.41 13.07 14.49
N GLY A 58 -18.65 14.16 14.55
CA GLY A 58 -18.59 15.06 15.70
C GLY A 58 -18.02 14.39 16.96
N GLN A 59 -17.31 13.27 16.81
CA GLN A 59 -16.68 12.53 17.91
C GLN A 59 -15.32 13.16 18.29
N ILE A 60 -14.69 13.86 17.36
CA ILE A 60 -13.52 14.70 17.61
C ILE A 60 -13.95 16.16 17.69
N ARG A 61 -13.70 16.80 18.83
CA ARG A 61 -14.31 18.08 19.19
C ARG A 61 -13.42 19.28 18.96
N ASN A 62 -12.10 19.09 18.93
CA ASN A 62 -11.14 20.17 18.85
C ASN A 62 -9.77 19.68 18.34
N ILE A 63 -8.89 20.65 18.08
CA ILE A 63 -7.55 20.39 17.54
C ILE A 63 -6.64 19.63 18.50
N TYR A 64 -6.81 19.79 19.82
CA TYR A 64 -6.00 19.08 20.80
C TYR A 64 -6.30 17.58 20.78
N GLU A 65 -7.56 17.19 20.58
CA GLU A 65 -7.93 15.78 20.40
C GLU A 65 -7.30 15.19 19.13
N ILE A 66 -7.32 15.92 18.01
CA ILE A 66 -6.64 15.53 16.77
C ILE A 66 -5.15 15.34 17.02
N GLU A 67 -4.52 16.33 17.62
CA GLU A 67 -3.09 16.31 17.90
C GLU A 67 -2.70 15.13 18.80
N ASN A 68 -3.51 14.86 19.84
CA ASN A 68 -3.32 13.75 20.76
C ASN A 68 -3.44 12.40 20.05
N TYR A 69 -4.47 12.19 19.23
CA TYR A 69 -4.62 10.94 18.48
C TYR A 69 -3.46 10.73 17.49
N ILE A 70 -3.02 11.78 16.82
CA ILE A 70 -1.85 11.68 15.92
C ILE A 70 -0.58 11.36 16.72
N ASN A 71 -0.38 11.99 17.88
CA ASN A 71 0.77 11.73 18.75
C ASN A 71 0.76 10.31 19.33
N GLU A 72 -0.42 9.79 19.66
CA GLU A 72 -0.63 8.44 20.18
C GLU A 72 -0.19 7.40 19.15
N GLU A 73 -0.72 7.49 17.93
CA GLU A 73 -0.50 6.47 16.89
C GLU A 73 0.85 6.62 16.17
N PHE A 74 1.24 7.85 15.81
CA PHE A 74 2.45 8.12 15.03
C PHE A 74 3.66 8.50 15.92
N GLY A 75 3.51 8.49 17.24
CA GLY A 75 4.51 9.00 18.19
C GLY A 75 5.88 8.33 18.10
N GLN A 76 5.97 7.08 17.67
CA GLN A 76 7.27 6.43 17.43
C GLN A 76 7.98 6.98 16.19
N LEU A 77 7.23 7.29 15.13
CA LEU A 77 7.80 7.89 13.91
C LEU A 77 8.32 9.30 14.18
N PHE A 78 7.61 10.07 15.02
CA PHE A 78 8.06 11.39 15.46
C PHE A 78 9.32 11.31 16.34
N ARG A 79 9.32 10.45 17.37
CA ARG A 79 10.47 10.29 18.27
C ARG A 79 11.76 9.84 17.57
N ASN A 80 11.61 9.06 16.50
CA ASN A 80 12.74 8.59 15.70
C ASN A 80 13.15 9.57 14.59
N ASN A 81 12.54 10.76 14.52
CA ASN A 81 12.77 11.78 13.48
C ASN A 81 12.54 11.25 12.05
N ILE A 82 11.67 10.25 11.90
CA ILE A 82 11.30 9.66 10.59
C ILE A 82 10.24 10.52 9.92
N LEU A 83 9.25 10.97 10.70
CA LEU A 83 8.13 11.79 10.28
C LEU A 83 8.11 13.05 11.13
N HIS A 84 7.76 14.18 10.55
CA HIS A 84 7.50 15.42 11.26
C HIS A 84 6.10 15.89 10.90
N LYS A 85 5.46 16.60 11.83
CA LYS A 85 4.13 17.18 11.63
C LYS A 85 4.10 18.64 12.03
N GLU A 86 3.27 19.40 11.35
CA GLU A 86 2.88 20.76 11.72
C GLU A 86 1.35 20.88 11.58
N ILE A 87 0.69 21.38 12.62
CA ILE A 87 -0.78 21.50 12.62
C ILE A 87 -1.15 22.99 12.60
N LYS A 88 -1.92 23.39 11.58
CA LYS A 88 -2.39 24.76 11.40
C LYS A 88 -3.92 24.80 11.40
N SER A 89 -4.50 25.78 12.09
CA SER A 89 -5.92 26.07 11.92
C SER A 89 -6.15 26.64 10.52
N HIS A 90 -7.06 26.05 9.74
CA HIS A 90 -7.35 26.51 8.39
C HIS A 90 -8.64 27.32 8.33
N SER A 91 -9.75 26.75 8.82
CA SER A 91 -11.06 27.40 8.91
C SER A 91 -11.89 26.80 10.07
N ILE A 92 -13.11 27.32 10.32
CA ILE A 92 -13.98 26.81 11.38
C ILE A 92 -14.30 25.33 11.12
N GLY A 93 -13.85 24.45 12.01
CA GLY A 93 -14.12 23.01 11.93
C GLY A 93 -13.31 22.23 10.88
N THR A 94 -12.31 22.87 10.24
CA THR A 94 -11.37 22.20 9.33
C THR A 94 -9.94 22.49 9.74
N TRP A 95 -9.14 21.44 9.84
CA TRP A 95 -7.75 21.54 10.25
C TRP A 95 -6.84 21.06 9.13
N LYS A 96 -5.74 21.79 8.94
CA LYS A 96 -4.69 21.46 7.99
C LYS A 96 -3.51 20.88 8.76
N ILE A 97 -3.07 19.71 8.33
CA ILE A 97 -1.94 19.00 8.95
C ILE A 97 -0.91 18.74 7.87
N ASP A 98 0.25 19.34 8.04
CA ASP A 98 1.38 19.19 7.14
C ASP A 98 2.32 18.11 7.69
N PHE A 99 2.56 17.07 6.92
CA PHE A 99 3.55 16.04 7.23
C PHE A 99 4.76 16.17 6.31
N ASN A 100 5.95 15.96 6.85
CA ASN A 100 7.18 15.92 6.06
C ASN A 100 8.17 14.87 6.57
N TRP A 101 8.97 14.32 5.66
CA TRP A 101 9.99 13.32 5.97
C TRP A 101 11.20 13.48 5.06
N ASN A 102 12.34 12.95 5.50
CA ASN A 102 13.50 12.86 4.62
C ASN A 102 13.38 11.64 3.70
N LYS A 103 13.76 11.78 2.42
CA LYS A 103 13.81 10.67 1.46
C LYS A 103 14.61 9.45 1.96
N PHE A 104 15.63 9.65 2.79
CA PHE A 104 16.43 8.57 3.38
C PHE A 104 15.63 7.68 4.34
N TYR A 105 14.54 8.20 4.91
CA TYR A 105 13.66 7.46 5.83
C TYR A 105 12.43 6.86 5.14
N LYS A 106 12.38 6.84 3.80
CA LYS A 106 11.24 6.28 3.04
C LYS A 106 10.86 4.86 3.48
N VAL A 107 11.83 3.95 3.55
CA VAL A 107 11.57 2.54 3.93
C VAL A 107 11.10 2.42 5.39
N PRO A 108 11.81 3.00 6.40
CA PRO A 108 11.31 3.03 7.77
C PRO A 108 9.92 3.65 7.93
N LEU A 109 9.62 4.71 7.17
CA LEU A 109 8.32 5.36 7.16
C LEU A 109 7.24 4.42 6.64
N ILE A 110 7.41 3.84 5.44
CA ILE A 110 6.49 2.85 4.86
C ILE A 110 6.20 1.73 5.85
N ARG A 111 7.24 1.15 6.46
CA ARG A 111 7.09 0.06 7.45
C ARG A 111 6.27 0.50 8.66
N GLY A 112 6.47 1.72 9.15
CA GLY A 112 5.69 2.27 10.27
C GLY A 112 4.23 2.52 9.90
N LEU A 113 3.99 3.12 8.73
CA LEU A 113 2.65 3.38 8.22
C LEU A 113 1.86 2.09 7.99
N LEU A 114 2.49 1.04 7.46
CA LEU A 114 1.85 -0.26 7.24
C LEU A 114 1.40 -0.90 8.56
N LYS A 115 2.20 -0.80 9.62
CA LYS A 115 1.83 -1.31 10.95
C LYS A 115 0.63 -0.57 11.52
N ILE A 116 0.68 0.77 11.52
CA ILE A 116 -0.42 1.62 11.99
C ILE A 116 -1.67 1.33 11.16
N SER A 117 -1.55 1.32 9.83
CA SER A 117 -2.68 1.08 8.94
C SER A 117 -3.32 -0.29 9.18
N ARG A 118 -2.52 -1.36 9.36
CA ARG A 118 -3.01 -2.71 9.69
C ARG A 118 -3.84 -2.74 10.97
N GLU A 119 -3.35 -2.13 12.05
CA GLU A 119 -4.08 -2.07 13.32
C GLU A 119 -5.43 -1.35 13.18
N TRP A 120 -5.46 -0.25 12.43
CA TRP A 120 -6.67 0.55 12.24
C TRP A 120 -7.62 -0.01 11.16
N TYR A 121 -7.12 -0.91 10.32
CA TYR A 121 -7.89 -1.57 9.26
C TYR A 121 -8.40 -2.96 9.67
N ASP A 122 -7.87 -3.55 10.75
CA ASP A 122 -8.29 -4.84 11.31
C ASP A 122 -9.82 -5.02 11.43
N PRO A 123 -10.61 -4.02 11.86
CA PRO A 123 -12.06 -4.15 11.94
C PRO A 123 -12.76 -4.43 10.59
N PHE A 124 -12.09 -4.24 9.45
CA PHE A 124 -12.63 -4.49 8.12
C PHE A 124 -12.29 -5.87 7.57
N THR A 125 -11.41 -6.63 8.22
CA THR A 125 -10.93 -7.92 7.71
C THR A 125 -12.04 -8.95 7.53
N ASN A 126 -13.01 -9.02 8.44
CA ASN A 126 -14.18 -9.90 8.32
C ASN A 126 -15.00 -9.58 7.05
N HIS A 127 -15.13 -8.30 6.70
CA HIS A 127 -15.82 -7.90 5.48
C HIS A 127 -15.02 -8.29 4.23
N LEU A 128 -13.70 -8.13 4.26
CA LEU A 128 -12.83 -8.59 3.17
C LEU A 128 -12.90 -10.11 2.98
N GLN A 129 -12.99 -10.89 4.05
CA GLN A 129 -13.17 -12.34 4.00
C GLN A 129 -14.50 -12.73 3.34
N GLU A 130 -15.58 -12.02 3.69
CA GLU A 130 -16.90 -12.26 3.07
C GLU A 130 -16.86 -11.97 1.57
N ILE A 131 -16.31 -10.81 1.18
CA ILE A 131 -16.14 -10.45 -0.23
C ILE A 131 -15.27 -11.48 -0.95
N ASP A 132 -14.13 -11.86 -0.38
CA ASP A 132 -13.23 -12.87 -0.96
C ASP A 132 -13.97 -14.18 -1.25
N HIS A 133 -14.71 -14.69 -0.26
CA HIS A 133 -15.47 -15.91 -0.40
C HIS A 133 -16.52 -15.79 -1.53
N GLN A 134 -17.29 -14.70 -1.55
CA GLN A 134 -18.30 -14.45 -2.58
C GLN A 134 -17.68 -14.36 -3.98
N LYS A 135 -16.59 -13.60 -4.13
CA LYS A 135 -15.94 -13.36 -5.42
C LYS A 135 -15.25 -14.61 -5.94
N ARG A 136 -14.56 -15.37 -5.08
CA ARG A 136 -13.93 -16.64 -5.48
C ARG A 136 -14.98 -17.68 -5.89
N ASN A 137 -16.09 -17.79 -5.17
CA ASN A 137 -17.17 -18.70 -5.56
C ASN A 137 -17.75 -18.34 -6.93
N LYS A 138 -18.00 -17.06 -7.18
CA LYS A 138 -18.52 -16.58 -8.47
C LYS A 138 -17.50 -16.74 -9.60
N TRP A 139 -16.21 -16.55 -9.32
CA TRP A 139 -15.14 -16.83 -10.29
C TRP A 139 -15.16 -18.29 -10.80
N LEU A 140 -15.51 -19.27 -9.95
CA LEU A 140 -15.57 -20.68 -10.37
C LEU A 140 -16.57 -20.93 -11.50
N SER A 141 -17.68 -20.18 -11.54
CA SER A 141 -18.68 -20.25 -12.61
C SER A 141 -18.33 -19.40 -13.82
N ASP A 142 -17.70 -18.24 -13.59
CA ASP A 142 -17.50 -17.23 -14.63
C ASP A 142 -16.20 -17.45 -15.44
N ARG A 143 -15.23 -18.17 -14.87
CA ARG A 143 -13.91 -18.36 -15.50
C ARG A 143 -14.00 -19.13 -16.82
N ASP A 144 -13.39 -18.56 -17.85
CA ASP A 144 -13.15 -19.27 -19.11
C ASP A 144 -11.75 -19.88 -19.13
N ILE A 145 -11.61 -21.08 -18.59
CA ILE A 145 -10.35 -21.85 -18.63
C ILE A 145 -10.05 -22.47 -20.00
N SER A 146 -10.91 -22.29 -21.00
CA SER A 146 -10.65 -22.79 -22.36
C SER A 146 -9.61 -21.93 -23.08
N ILE A 147 -9.54 -20.64 -22.75
CA ILE A 147 -8.57 -19.69 -23.30
C ILE A 147 -7.32 -19.55 -22.42
N ASN A 148 -6.19 -19.21 -23.04
CA ASN A 148 -4.90 -19.13 -22.33
C ASN A 148 -4.87 -18.04 -21.25
N GLU A 149 -5.52 -16.90 -21.49
CA GLU A 149 -5.58 -15.81 -20.50
C GLU A 149 -6.38 -16.23 -19.26
N GLY A 150 -7.49 -16.95 -19.43
CA GLY A 150 -8.27 -17.50 -18.32
C GLY A 150 -7.51 -18.58 -17.52
N LYS A 151 -6.71 -19.42 -18.19
CA LYS A 151 -5.79 -20.33 -17.50
C LYS A 151 -4.74 -19.58 -16.67
N LEU A 152 -4.21 -18.47 -17.21
CA LEU A 152 -3.23 -17.63 -16.52
C LEU A 152 -3.83 -16.93 -15.30
N LYS A 153 -5.06 -16.42 -15.42
CA LYS A 153 -5.85 -15.85 -14.32
C LYS A 153 -6.09 -16.89 -13.21
N GLN A 154 -6.49 -18.10 -13.57
CA GLN A 154 -6.66 -19.20 -12.61
C GLN A 154 -5.33 -19.55 -11.93
N HIS A 155 -4.23 -19.64 -12.69
CA HIS A 155 -2.90 -19.93 -12.15
C HIS A 155 -2.46 -18.88 -11.11
N LEU A 156 -2.72 -17.59 -11.35
CA LEU A 156 -2.46 -16.53 -10.38
C LEU A 156 -3.23 -16.75 -9.08
N LEU A 157 -4.54 -17.03 -9.17
CA LEU A 157 -5.39 -17.25 -8.00
C LEU A 157 -4.97 -18.47 -7.18
N ASP A 158 -4.64 -19.58 -7.85
CA ASP A 158 -4.21 -20.84 -7.20
C ASP A 158 -2.86 -20.70 -6.48
N ASN A 159 -2.04 -19.74 -6.92
CA ASN A 159 -0.69 -19.53 -6.42
C ASN A 159 -0.51 -18.13 -5.80
N LEU A 160 -1.60 -17.47 -5.41
CA LEU A 160 -1.60 -16.06 -5.01
C LEU A 160 -0.56 -15.78 -3.91
N LYS A 161 -0.50 -16.62 -2.88
CA LYS A 161 0.46 -16.50 -1.78
C LYS A 161 1.94 -16.53 -2.20
N ASN A 162 2.26 -17.12 -3.35
CA ASN A 162 3.62 -17.17 -3.87
C ASN A 162 4.02 -15.90 -4.64
N TYR A 163 3.04 -15.14 -5.12
CA TYR A 163 3.26 -13.93 -5.93
C TYR A 163 2.96 -12.64 -5.16
N LEU A 164 2.00 -12.69 -4.24
CA LEU A 164 1.52 -11.56 -3.45
C LEU A 164 1.24 -11.99 -2.00
N PRO A 165 2.28 -12.32 -1.20
CA PRO A 165 2.13 -12.49 0.24
C PRO A 165 1.49 -11.24 0.87
N GLY A 166 0.60 -11.44 1.84
CA GLY A 166 -0.14 -10.36 2.49
C GLY A 166 -1.31 -9.73 1.70
N PHE A 167 -1.55 -10.15 0.44
CA PHE A 167 -2.76 -9.79 -0.33
C PHE A 167 -3.66 -11.01 -0.48
N GLU A 168 -4.41 -11.33 0.58
CA GLU A 168 -5.14 -12.60 0.64
C GLU A 168 -6.55 -12.53 0.04
N TYR A 169 -7.13 -11.33 -0.03
CA TYR A 169 -8.55 -11.16 -0.33
C TYR A 169 -8.76 -10.73 -1.79
N LEU A 170 -9.46 -11.54 -2.57
CA LEU A 170 -9.98 -11.18 -3.89
C LEU A 170 -11.16 -10.21 -3.71
N PHE A 171 -10.91 -8.93 -3.95
CA PHE A 171 -11.91 -7.88 -3.77
C PHE A 171 -12.81 -7.72 -5.00
N GLU A 172 -12.22 -7.69 -6.20
CA GLU A 172 -12.94 -7.60 -7.47
C GLU A 172 -12.23 -8.42 -8.56
N TYR A 173 -13.00 -8.91 -9.53
CA TYR A 173 -12.49 -9.46 -10.79
C TYR A 173 -13.38 -9.05 -11.96
N SER A 174 -12.81 -8.96 -13.17
CA SER A 174 -13.51 -8.52 -14.39
C SER A 174 -14.38 -7.28 -14.14
N TRP A 175 -13.80 -6.29 -13.48
CA TRP A 175 -14.51 -5.09 -13.05
C TRP A 175 -14.51 -4.05 -14.15
N GLU A 176 -15.59 -3.27 -14.21
CA GLU A 176 -15.81 -2.32 -15.29
C GLU A 176 -15.73 -0.88 -14.81
N SER A 177 -15.18 -0.01 -15.66
CA SER A 177 -15.21 1.43 -15.51
C SER A 177 -15.53 2.08 -16.86
N TYR A 178 -16.14 3.26 -16.83
CA TYR A 178 -16.63 3.94 -18.02
C TYR A 178 -16.10 5.37 -18.12
N ASP A 179 -15.53 5.72 -19.28
CA ASP A 179 -15.21 7.09 -19.68
C ASP A 179 -16.12 7.50 -20.84
N GLY A 180 -17.29 8.02 -20.51
CA GLY A 180 -18.37 8.22 -21.48
C GLY A 180 -18.78 6.88 -22.09
N ASN A 181 -18.50 6.68 -23.38
CA ASN A 181 -18.82 5.43 -24.09
C ASN A 181 -17.69 4.39 -24.07
N ASN A 182 -16.53 4.72 -23.50
CA ASN A 182 -15.40 3.80 -23.45
C ASN A 182 -15.48 2.90 -22.21
N ARG A 183 -15.63 1.59 -22.42
CA ARG A 183 -15.59 0.58 -21.36
C ARG A 183 -14.14 0.16 -21.09
N HIS A 184 -13.77 0.13 -19.82
CA HIS A 184 -12.49 -0.34 -19.30
C HIS A 184 -12.76 -1.54 -18.42
N GLU A 185 -12.13 -2.67 -18.70
CA GLU A 185 -12.32 -3.91 -17.94
C GLU A 185 -10.97 -4.30 -17.32
N GLY A 186 -10.89 -4.23 -15.99
CA GLY A 186 -9.72 -4.65 -15.24
C GLY A 186 -9.86 -6.09 -14.72
N ASP A 187 -8.73 -6.77 -14.61
CA ASP A 187 -8.74 -8.21 -14.34
C ASP A 187 -8.94 -8.56 -12.88
N PHE A 188 -8.06 -8.10 -11.98
CA PHE A 188 -8.17 -8.40 -10.55
C PHE A 188 -7.85 -7.18 -9.69
N ILE A 189 -8.54 -7.11 -8.56
CA ILE A 189 -8.18 -6.27 -7.41
C ILE A 189 -8.08 -7.18 -6.20
N PHE A 190 -6.92 -7.23 -5.57
CA PHE A 190 -6.71 -7.90 -4.28
C PHE A 190 -6.54 -6.86 -3.17
N ALA A 191 -6.98 -7.20 -1.96
CA ALA A 191 -6.83 -6.38 -0.78
C ALA A 191 -5.88 -7.03 0.22
N SER A 192 -5.08 -6.21 0.90
CA SER A 192 -4.40 -6.56 2.14
C SER A 192 -5.28 -6.27 3.35
N ASP A 193 -4.88 -6.76 4.51
CA ASP A 193 -5.46 -6.39 5.81
C ASP A 193 -4.95 -5.04 6.34
N SER A 194 -4.17 -4.31 5.55
CA SER A 194 -3.56 -3.03 5.91
C SER A 194 -4.11 -1.84 5.13
N GLY A 195 -5.22 -2.01 4.41
CA GLY A 195 -5.81 -0.97 3.56
C GLY A 195 -5.00 -0.66 2.29
N VAL A 196 -4.09 -1.55 1.90
CA VAL A 196 -3.37 -1.47 0.61
C VAL A 196 -3.99 -2.47 -0.36
N PHE A 197 -4.42 -1.99 -1.52
CA PHE A 197 -5.09 -2.79 -2.54
C PHE A 197 -4.22 -2.82 -3.79
N ILE A 198 -4.17 -3.95 -4.47
CA ILE A 198 -3.39 -4.13 -5.69
C ILE A 198 -4.28 -4.42 -6.88
N VAL A 199 -4.13 -3.62 -7.93
CA VAL A 199 -4.72 -3.85 -9.24
C VAL A 199 -3.73 -4.67 -10.07
N VAL A 200 -4.14 -5.86 -10.51
CA VAL A 200 -3.31 -6.75 -11.32
C VAL A 200 -3.93 -6.91 -12.69
N GLU A 201 -3.18 -6.53 -13.72
CA GLU A 201 -3.51 -6.81 -15.12
C GLU A 201 -2.88 -8.13 -15.56
N VAL A 202 -3.69 -9.06 -16.08
CA VAL A 202 -3.26 -10.39 -16.49
C VAL A 202 -3.28 -10.50 -18.01
N LYS A 203 -2.11 -10.70 -18.63
CA LYS A 203 -2.01 -10.79 -20.08
C LYS A 203 -1.28 -12.02 -20.59
N TRP A 204 -1.94 -12.77 -21.48
CA TRP A 204 -1.25 -13.76 -22.30
C TRP A 204 -0.61 -13.11 -23.53
N LEU A 205 0.71 -13.00 -23.52
CA LEU A 205 1.54 -12.50 -24.59
C LEU A 205 1.93 -13.65 -25.54
N ASN A 206 1.40 -13.63 -26.76
CA ASN A 206 1.66 -14.66 -27.76
C ASN A 206 3.06 -14.49 -28.38
N VAL A 207 4.04 -15.23 -27.87
CA VAL A 207 5.46 -15.17 -28.25
C VAL A 207 5.69 -15.91 -29.57
N LYS A 208 5.31 -15.30 -30.69
CA LYS A 208 5.65 -15.82 -32.04
C LYS A 208 6.69 -14.97 -32.76
N ASN A 209 6.96 -13.75 -32.27
CA ASN A 209 7.81 -12.77 -32.94
C ASN A 209 8.92 -12.31 -31.98
N GLY A 210 10.09 -11.95 -32.54
CA GLY A 210 11.34 -11.72 -31.81
C GLY A 210 11.32 -10.67 -30.68
N THR A 211 12.43 -10.60 -29.94
CA THR A 211 12.58 -9.95 -28.62
C THR A 211 12.05 -8.51 -28.53
N ASN A 212 12.25 -7.67 -29.55
CA ASN A 212 11.81 -6.27 -29.53
C ASN A 212 10.28 -6.11 -29.53
N VAL A 213 9.56 -7.01 -30.21
CA VAL A 213 8.08 -7.00 -30.23
C VAL A 213 7.52 -7.37 -28.86
N ASN A 214 8.22 -8.22 -28.12
CA ASN A 214 7.80 -8.67 -26.79
C ASN A 214 7.96 -7.56 -25.74
N ILE A 215 9.03 -6.76 -25.82
CA ILE A 215 9.22 -5.58 -24.95
C ILE A 215 8.09 -4.58 -25.16
N SER A 216 7.81 -4.20 -26.41
CA SER A 216 6.74 -3.24 -26.74
C SER A 216 5.36 -3.70 -26.27
N ARG A 217 5.04 -5.00 -26.38
CA ARG A 217 3.78 -5.55 -25.87
C ARG A 217 3.70 -5.48 -24.36
N LYS A 218 4.79 -5.78 -23.66
CA LYS A 218 4.83 -5.71 -22.20
C LYS A 218 4.66 -4.27 -21.69
N ASP A 219 5.28 -3.30 -22.35
CA ASP A 219 5.10 -1.88 -22.03
C ASP A 219 3.65 -1.41 -22.28
N ALA A 220 2.99 -1.95 -23.30
CA ALA A 220 1.56 -1.73 -23.51
C ALA A 220 0.70 -2.29 -22.35
N VAL A 221 1.02 -3.50 -21.85
CA VAL A 221 0.35 -4.07 -20.66
C VAL A 221 0.60 -3.22 -19.42
N ARG A 222 1.82 -2.71 -19.21
CA ARG A 222 2.11 -1.79 -18.10
C ARG A 222 1.29 -0.50 -18.20
N THR A 223 1.19 0.07 -19.39
CA THR A 223 0.38 1.28 -19.65
C THR A 223 -1.09 1.02 -19.34
N GLN A 224 -1.59 -0.16 -19.70
CA GLN A 224 -2.96 -0.58 -19.41
C GLN A 224 -3.18 -0.77 -17.90
N ALA A 225 -2.26 -1.45 -17.21
CA ALA A 225 -2.31 -1.62 -15.77
C ALA A 225 -2.29 -0.28 -15.01
N LEU A 226 -1.46 0.68 -15.44
CA LEU A 226 -1.47 2.04 -14.89
C LEU A 226 -2.81 2.73 -15.09
N LYS A 227 -3.39 2.62 -16.29
CA LYS A 227 -4.73 3.16 -16.57
C LYS A 227 -5.77 2.55 -15.63
N TYR A 228 -5.71 1.25 -15.40
CA TYR A 228 -6.63 0.54 -14.51
C TYR A 228 -6.41 0.89 -13.03
N LYS A 229 -5.16 1.08 -12.58
CA LYS A 229 -4.86 1.63 -11.25
C LYS A 229 -5.55 2.99 -11.05
N ASN A 230 -5.46 3.88 -12.05
CA ASN A 230 -6.11 5.20 -11.99
C ASN A 230 -7.64 5.09 -11.96
N LYS A 231 -8.23 4.20 -12.77
CA LYS A 231 -9.69 3.95 -12.75
C LYS A 231 -10.19 3.32 -11.46
N ALA A 232 -9.43 2.40 -10.88
CA ALA A 232 -9.71 1.90 -9.55
C ALA A 232 -9.66 3.06 -8.54
N SER A 233 -8.67 3.96 -8.63
CA SER A 233 -8.55 5.12 -7.73
C SER A 233 -9.79 6.02 -7.77
N GLU A 234 -10.33 6.28 -8.97
CA GLU A 234 -11.60 7.00 -9.12
C GLU A 234 -12.77 6.27 -8.42
N LYS A 235 -12.88 4.94 -8.57
CA LYS A 235 -13.91 4.10 -7.91
C LYS A 235 -13.77 4.08 -6.38
N PHE A 236 -12.54 4.15 -5.88
CA PHE A 236 -12.24 4.18 -4.45
C PHE A 236 -12.06 5.62 -3.91
N ASN A 237 -12.40 6.64 -4.69
CA ASN A 237 -12.29 8.01 -4.25
C ASN A 237 -13.09 8.25 -2.96
N GLY A 238 -12.45 8.87 -1.98
CA GLY A 238 -13.04 9.05 -0.66
C GLY A 238 -13.16 7.77 0.17
N LYS A 239 -12.42 6.71 -0.18
CA LYS A 239 -12.15 5.56 0.70
C LYS A 239 -10.69 5.63 1.13
N TYR A 240 -10.41 5.27 2.38
CA TYR A 240 -9.05 5.26 2.93
C TYR A 240 -8.28 4.01 2.49
N ILE A 241 -8.06 3.91 1.18
CA ILE A 241 -7.40 2.79 0.51
C ILE A 241 -6.25 3.33 -0.32
N THR A 242 -5.07 2.73 -0.16
CA THR A 242 -3.92 2.97 -1.04
C THR A 242 -3.94 1.93 -2.16
N LEU A 243 -3.81 2.37 -3.41
CA LEU A 243 -3.77 1.49 -4.57
C LEU A 243 -2.35 1.36 -5.13
N ILE A 244 -1.96 0.14 -5.45
CA ILE A 244 -0.73 -0.20 -6.17
C ILE A 244 -1.06 -0.98 -7.45
N GLY A 245 -0.14 -1.02 -8.40
CA GLY A 245 -0.36 -1.68 -9.69
C GLY A 245 0.69 -2.74 -10.02
N ALA A 246 0.23 -3.83 -10.64
CA ALA A 246 1.11 -4.87 -11.15
C ALA A 246 0.59 -5.50 -12.45
N ILE A 247 1.49 -6.21 -13.13
CA ILE A 247 1.19 -7.03 -14.29
C ILE A 247 1.55 -8.49 -14.01
N PHE A 248 0.74 -9.40 -14.52
CA PHE A 248 0.99 -10.83 -14.52
C PHE A 248 0.92 -11.38 -15.93
N THR A 249 2.05 -11.85 -16.45
CA THR A 249 2.14 -12.29 -17.85
C THR A 249 2.76 -13.67 -17.94
N ASN A 250 2.47 -14.43 -19.00
CA ASN A 250 3.27 -15.62 -19.30
C ASN A 250 4.70 -15.19 -19.61
N ASN A 251 5.67 -16.04 -19.26
CA ASN A 251 7.07 -15.71 -19.49
C ASN A 251 7.33 -15.60 -21.00
N LEU A 252 8.09 -14.56 -21.36
CA LEU A 252 8.49 -14.22 -22.71
C LEU A 252 9.84 -14.84 -23.09
N ASP A 253 10.59 -15.34 -22.11
CA ASP A 253 11.88 -16.00 -22.31
C ASP A 253 11.70 -17.52 -22.40
N GLU A 254 11.89 -18.06 -23.61
CA GLU A 254 11.83 -19.50 -23.89
C GLU A 254 12.87 -20.32 -23.09
N ASN A 255 13.95 -19.70 -22.64
CA ASN A 255 15.01 -20.36 -21.86
C ASN A 255 14.75 -20.33 -20.35
N SER A 256 13.73 -19.59 -19.91
CA SER A 256 13.44 -19.46 -18.49
C SER A 256 12.70 -20.69 -17.96
N ARG A 257 13.15 -21.20 -16.81
CA ARG A 257 12.42 -22.25 -16.07
C ARG A 257 11.10 -21.75 -15.49
N LYS A 258 10.95 -20.42 -15.31
CA LYS A 258 9.70 -19.81 -14.84
C LYS A 258 8.73 -19.67 -16.00
N LYS A 259 7.49 -20.15 -15.86
CA LYS A 259 6.47 -20.06 -16.91
C LYS A 259 5.71 -18.73 -16.94
N VAL A 260 5.86 -17.91 -15.91
CA VAL A 260 5.12 -16.66 -15.70
C VAL A 260 6.01 -15.59 -15.06
N THR A 261 5.60 -14.34 -15.20
CA THR A 261 6.28 -13.14 -14.71
C THR A 261 5.27 -12.26 -13.97
N PHE A 262 5.61 -11.85 -12.76
CA PHE A 262 4.85 -10.89 -11.95
C PHE A 262 5.73 -9.67 -11.72
N GLU A 263 5.25 -8.47 -12.06
CA GLU A 263 6.03 -7.23 -11.95
C GLU A 263 5.15 -6.05 -11.54
N PHE A 264 5.66 -5.22 -10.64
CA PHE A 264 5.04 -3.95 -10.28
C PHE A 264 5.23 -2.92 -11.41
N ILE A 265 4.29 -1.99 -11.49
CA ILE A 265 4.36 -0.91 -12.50
C ILE A 265 5.19 0.29 -12.03
N ASP A 266 5.46 0.40 -10.73
CA ASP A 266 6.22 1.48 -10.09
C ASP A 266 7.14 0.93 -8.98
N ASP A 267 8.34 1.50 -8.84
CA ASP A 267 9.33 1.07 -7.84
C ASP A 267 8.83 1.33 -6.41
N ASN A 268 8.06 2.40 -6.17
CA ASN A 268 7.48 2.67 -4.85
C ASN A 268 6.34 1.71 -4.52
N ASP A 269 5.57 1.26 -5.50
CA ASP A 269 4.58 0.18 -5.32
C ASP A 269 5.28 -1.10 -4.85
N GLU A 270 6.39 -1.48 -5.50
CA GLU A 270 7.20 -2.63 -5.10
C GLU A 270 7.74 -2.50 -3.67
N ILE A 271 8.29 -1.33 -3.30
CA ILE A 271 8.83 -1.10 -1.95
C ILE A 271 7.73 -1.23 -0.88
N ILE A 272 6.52 -0.74 -1.15
CA ILE A 272 5.37 -0.89 -0.24
C ILE A 272 5.05 -2.37 -0.05
N VAL A 273 4.97 -3.15 -1.13
CA VAL A 273 4.67 -4.58 -1.06
C VAL A 273 5.74 -5.36 -0.32
N GLN A 274 7.02 -5.16 -0.64
CA GLN A 274 8.12 -5.85 0.04
C GLN A 274 8.07 -5.65 1.57
N ASN A 275 7.75 -4.43 2.03
CA ASN A 275 7.62 -4.16 3.47
C ASN A 275 6.35 -4.76 4.08
N LEU A 276 5.28 -4.90 3.31
CA LEU A 276 4.04 -5.57 3.73
C LEU A 276 4.28 -7.08 3.89
N GLU A 277 4.94 -7.71 2.92
CA GLU A 277 5.35 -9.12 2.95
C GLU A 277 6.21 -9.43 4.19
N GLU A 278 7.21 -8.59 4.47
CA GLU A 278 8.05 -8.74 5.66
C GLU A 278 7.26 -8.68 6.98
N ILE A 279 6.28 -7.78 7.06
CA ILE A 279 5.41 -7.64 8.25
C ILE A 279 4.52 -8.87 8.40
N ASP A 280 3.98 -9.40 7.30
CA ASP A 280 3.13 -10.57 7.30
C ASP A 280 3.90 -11.84 7.69
N ASP A 281 5.09 -12.04 7.12
CA ASP A 281 5.97 -13.16 7.45
C ASP A 281 6.45 -13.15 8.91
N LEU A 282 6.70 -11.97 9.49
CA LEU A 282 7.01 -11.83 10.91
C LEU A 282 5.81 -12.20 11.78
N SER A 283 4.60 -11.77 11.38
CA SER A 283 3.36 -12.06 12.11
C SER A 283 3.05 -13.55 12.11
N ARG A 284 3.18 -14.21 10.95
CA ARG A 284 3.01 -15.65 10.81
C ARG A 284 3.99 -16.45 11.67
N ARG A 285 5.28 -16.12 11.64
CA ARG A 285 6.30 -16.81 12.46
C ARG A 285 6.02 -16.69 13.96
N ASN A 286 5.59 -15.52 14.42
CA ASN A 286 5.23 -15.31 15.82
C ASN A 286 4.01 -16.12 16.24
N ASN A 287 3.00 -16.25 15.37
CA ASN A 287 1.83 -17.08 15.62
C ASN A 287 2.16 -18.59 15.62
N GLU A 288 3.05 -19.04 14.75
CA GLU A 288 3.54 -20.43 14.73
C GLU A 288 4.36 -20.78 15.99
N LEU A 289 5.15 -19.83 16.51
CA LEU A 289 5.88 -19.97 17.78
C LEU A 289 4.96 -19.95 19.02
N GLN A 290 3.77 -19.34 18.91
CA GLN A 290 2.77 -19.26 19.96
C GLN A 290 1.67 -20.32 19.85
N ALA A 291 1.69 -21.16 18.81
CA ALA A 291 0.81 -22.31 18.72
C ALA A 291 1.06 -23.23 19.94
N PRO A 292 0.04 -23.59 20.73
CA PRO A 292 0.25 -24.45 21.89
C PRO A 292 0.84 -25.76 21.38
N ILE A 293 2.02 -26.11 21.90
CA ILE A 293 2.56 -27.47 21.79
C ILE A 293 1.50 -28.38 22.40
N SER A 294 0.68 -28.99 21.55
CA SER A 294 -0.25 -30.03 21.92
C SER A 294 0.56 -31.22 22.40
N TYR A 295 0.84 -31.28 23.71
CA TYR A 295 1.28 -32.47 24.40
C TYR A 295 0.14 -33.49 24.44
N ASN A 296 -0.23 -34.02 23.28
CA ASN A 296 -1.05 -35.22 23.17
C ASN A 296 -0.25 -36.26 22.40
N ASN A 297 0.79 -36.76 23.04
CA ASN A 297 1.28 -38.12 22.86
C ASN A 297 1.87 -38.54 24.19
N ARG A 298 1.04 -39.19 25.00
CA ARG A 298 1.42 -39.89 26.22
C ARG A 298 2.10 -41.19 25.78
N PRO A 299 3.43 -41.37 25.95
CA PRO A 299 4.01 -42.68 25.81
C PRO A 299 3.72 -43.42 27.13
N THR A 300 2.93 -44.48 27.04
CA THR A 300 2.75 -45.42 28.13
C THR A 300 4.12 -46.03 28.47
N PHE A 301 4.66 -45.74 29.65
CA PHE A 301 5.75 -46.52 30.25
C PHE A 301 5.32 -47.00 31.63
N PRO A 302 5.68 -48.26 32.00
CA PRO A 302 5.21 -48.88 33.22
C PRO A 302 5.89 -48.26 34.45
N ALA A 303 5.16 -48.31 35.56
CA ALA A 303 5.56 -47.81 36.86
C ALA A 303 6.86 -48.45 37.38
N GLN A 304 7.70 -47.63 38.03
CA GLN A 304 8.37 -47.94 39.30
C GLN A 304 9.04 -46.69 39.90
N VAL A 305 8.61 -46.31 41.12
CA VAL A 305 9.38 -45.92 42.33
C VAL A 305 10.59 -44.97 42.12
N GLN A 306 10.68 -43.76 42.71
CA GLN A 306 10.80 -43.47 44.15
C GLN A 306 10.74 -41.94 44.39
N GLU A 307 10.23 -41.54 45.56
CA GLU A 307 10.19 -40.17 46.10
C GLU A 307 11.58 -39.59 46.37
N GLU A 308 11.77 -38.28 46.18
CA GLU A 308 12.28 -37.37 47.23
C GLU A 308 12.29 -35.89 46.78
N ASP A 309 11.69 -35.07 47.64
CA ASP A 309 11.97 -33.67 48.01
C ASP A 309 11.92 -32.48 47.04
N SER A 310 10.95 -31.60 47.37
CA SER A 310 10.90 -30.16 47.10
C SER A 310 11.82 -29.41 48.09
N PRO A 311 12.26 -28.16 47.81
CA PRO A 311 11.39 -27.03 48.14
C PRO A 311 11.50 -25.75 47.25
N SER A 312 10.32 -25.16 46.99
CA SER A 312 9.94 -23.72 46.96
C SER A 312 10.90 -22.60 46.47
N ILE A 313 10.53 -21.97 45.33
CA ILE A 313 10.09 -20.55 45.08
C ILE A 313 10.85 -19.41 45.83
N PRO A 314 11.34 -18.31 45.17
CA PRO A 314 10.42 -17.25 44.75
C PRO A 314 10.68 -16.42 43.48
N SER A 315 9.55 -15.97 42.95
CA SER A 315 9.27 -14.84 42.08
C SER A 315 10.03 -13.56 42.45
N ILE A 316 10.65 -12.92 41.47
CA ILE A 316 11.19 -11.57 41.57
C ILE A 316 10.50 -10.68 40.53
N SER A 317 9.67 -9.77 41.04
CA SER A 317 9.26 -8.54 40.37
C SER A 317 10.35 -7.48 40.52
N VAL A 318 10.86 -6.90 39.43
CA VAL A 318 11.56 -5.61 39.48
C VAL A 318 11.22 -4.78 38.25
N ALA A 319 10.62 -3.63 38.51
CA ALA A 319 10.52 -2.51 37.61
C ALA A 319 11.87 -1.80 37.47
N GLY A 320 12.22 -1.41 36.24
CA GLY A 320 13.07 -0.26 35.89
C GLY A 320 14.56 -0.31 36.23
N ALA A 321 15.42 -0.44 35.23
CA ALA A 321 16.52 0.50 34.96
C ALA A 321 17.30 0.13 33.69
N VAL A 322 17.69 1.18 32.98
CA VAL A 322 18.49 1.27 31.76
C VAL A 322 19.93 0.80 32.01
N ALA A 323 20.50 0.00 31.10
CA ALA A 323 21.94 0.04 30.76
C ALA A 323 22.18 -0.69 29.43
N GLY A 324 22.93 -0.04 28.54
CA GLY A 324 23.14 -0.46 27.16
C GLY A 324 24.09 -1.63 26.97
N ILE A 325 24.00 -2.22 25.78
CA ILE A 325 25.08 -3.00 25.17
C ILE A 325 25.18 -2.54 23.71
N ALA A 326 26.32 -1.95 23.40
CA ALA A 326 26.78 -1.70 22.04
C ALA A 326 27.99 -2.60 21.74
N ALA A 327 28.11 -2.93 20.45
CA ALA A 327 29.23 -3.59 19.75
C ALA A 327 29.39 -5.11 19.96
N ALA A 328 29.73 -5.93 18.97
CA ALA A 328 29.86 -5.82 17.51
C ALA A 328 30.09 -7.24 16.96
N ALA A 329 29.62 -7.56 15.76
CA ALA A 329 30.30 -8.53 14.88
C ALA A 329 29.79 -8.37 13.45
N ALA A 330 30.73 -8.04 12.56
CA ALA A 330 30.55 -7.80 11.15
C ALA A 330 30.62 -9.10 10.32
N VAL A 331 29.78 -9.21 9.29
CA VAL A 331 30.03 -9.83 7.97
C VAL A 331 28.97 -9.19 7.05
N GLY A 332 29.23 -8.41 6.01
CA GLY A 332 30.25 -8.51 4.98
C GLY A 332 29.58 -8.93 3.66
N TYR A 333 28.94 -8.02 2.94
CA TYR A 333 28.78 -8.14 1.48
C TYR A 333 28.64 -6.77 0.82
N VAL A 334 29.69 -6.39 0.09
CA VAL A 334 29.72 -5.26 -0.84
C VAL A 334 28.99 -5.72 -2.10
N VAL A 335 27.86 -5.11 -2.44
CA VAL A 335 27.29 -5.22 -3.79
C VAL A 335 27.63 -3.95 -4.56
N TYR A 336 28.51 -4.13 -5.52
CA TYR A 336 28.91 -3.15 -6.52
C TYR A 336 27.74 -2.93 -7.49
N THR A 337 26.87 -1.94 -7.26
CA THR A 337 25.85 -1.59 -8.27
C THR A 337 26.45 -0.65 -9.30
N LYS A 338 26.79 -1.22 -10.47
CA LYS A 338 26.93 -0.48 -11.72
C LYS A 338 25.67 0.34 -11.95
N VAL A 339 25.75 1.66 -11.84
CA VAL A 339 24.73 2.55 -12.39
C VAL A 339 24.75 2.37 -13.91
N PRO A 340 23.66 1.94 -14.56
CA PRO A 340 23.61 1.86 -16.01
C PRO A 340 23.73 3.28 -16.58
N MET A 341 24.67 3.52 -17.49
CA MET A 341 24.82 4.80 -18.21
C MET A 341 23.51 5.31 -18.86
N ARG A 342 22.53 4.42 -19.08
CA ARG A 342 21.19 4.77 -19.59
C ARG A 342 20.35 5.58 -18.60
N THR A 343 20.52 5.39 -17.29
CA THR A 343 19.80 6.15 -16.25
C THR A 343 20.29 7.61 -16.19
N VAL A 344 21.58 7.84 -16.46
CA VAL A 344 22.17 9.19 -16.55
C VAL A 344 21.69 9.92 -17.81
N ALA A 345 21.54 9.21 -18.94
CA ALA A 345 21.05 9.79 -20.18
C ALA A 345 19.54 10.13 -20.13
N ALA A 346 18.72 9.29 -19.49
CA ALA A 346 17.28 9.54 -19.32
C ALA A 346 17.00 10.72 -18.38
N ALA A 347 17.73 10.81 -17.25
CA ALA A 347 17.66 11.96 -16.35
C ALA A 347 18.16 13.24 -17.03
N GLY A 348 19.23 13.17 -17.82
CA GLY A 348 19.73 14.30 -18.61
C GLY A 348 18.74 14.81 -19.66
N SER A 349 18.03 13.91 -20.35
CA SER A 349 17.02 14.29 -21.35
C SER A 349 15.76 14.89 -20.74
N ALA A 350 15.35 14.42 -19.55
CA ALA A 350 14.21 14.97 -18.82
C ALA A 350 14.52 16.37 -18.27
N ILE A 351 15.72 16.57 -17.70
CA ILE A 351 16.17 17.87 -17.21
C ILE A 351 16.34 18.87 -18.37
N TYR A 352 16.87 18.44 -19.52
CA TYR A 352 16.99 19.29 -20.70
C TYR A 352 15.62 19.71 -21.27
N LYS A 353 14.63 18.81 -21.26
CA LYS A 353 13.28 19.12 -21.73
C LYS A 353 12.57 20.13 -20.80
N VAL A 354 12.67 19.93 -19.48
CA VAL A 354 12.14 20.89 -18.48
C VAL A 354 12.82 22.26 -18.60
N TYR A 355 14.12 22.30 -18.90
CA TYR A 355 14.83 23.56 -19.15
C TYR A 355 14.37 24.27 -20.44
N GLN A 356 14.11 23.53 -21.51
CA GLN A 356 13.57 24.09 -22.76
C GLN A 356 12.14 24.61 -22.57
N ASP A 357 11.29 23.84 -21.88
CA ASP A 357 9.91 24.24 -21.57
C ASP A 357 9.88 25.52 -20.69
N TYR A 358 10.83 25.66 -19.75
CA TYR A 358 10.99 26.86 -18.94
C TYR A 358 11.46 28.08 -19.76
N GLN A 359 12.40 27.89 -20.68
CA GLN A 359 12.87 28.98 -21.57
C GLN A 359 11.76 29.44 -22.54
N GLU A 360 10.95 28.52 -23.04
CA GLU A 360 9.81 28.85 -23.91
C GLU A 360 8.70 29.58 -23.14
N PHE A 361 8.41 29.16 -21.90
CA PHE A 361 7.49 29.85 -21.00
C PHE A 361 7.97 31.27 -20.65
N SER A 362 9.26 31.44 -20.34
CA SER A 362 9.84 32.77 -20.06
C SER A 362 9.75 33.69 -21.29
N ARG A 363 10.05 33.18 -22.48
CA ARG A 363 10.03 33.95 -23.73
C ARG A 363 8.61 34.40 -24.11
N ASN A 364 7.61 33.55 -23.87
CA ASN A 364 6.21 33.90 -24.11
C ASN A 364 5.67 34.95 -23.13
N ASN A 365 6.16 34.96 -21.88
CA ASN A 365 5.81 36.01 -20.92
C ASN A 365 6.46 37.36 -21.25
N ASP A 366 7.68 37.37 -21.79
CA ASP A 366 8.35 38.60 -22.23
C ASP A 366 7.65 39.21 -23.47
N ILE A 367 7.15 38.39 -24.40
CA ILE A 367 6.40 38.86 -25.58
C ILE A 367 5.04 39.43 -25.19
N ASN A 368 4.36 38.85 -24.19
CA ASN A 368 3.07 39.35 -23.72
C ASN A 368 3.21 40.68 -22.94
N ASN A 369 4.32 40.90 -22.24
CA ASN A 369 4.60 42.17 -21.56
C ASN A 369 4.95 43.31 -22.53
N ILE A 370 5.50 43.03 -23.71
CA ILE A 370 5.78 44.05 -24.74
C ILE A 370 4.49 44.50 -25.43
N ASN A 371 3.52 43.61 -25.62
CA ASN A 371 2.24 43.95 -26.26
C ASN A 371 1.29 44.76 -25.37
N ASP A 372 1.43 44.67 -24.03
CA ASP A 372 0.64 45.48 -23.09
C ASP A 372 1.24 46.88 -22.86
N SER A 373 2.55 47.10 -23.11
CA SER A 373 3.13 48.45 -23.03
C SER A 373 2.78 49.35 -24.21
N ASP A 374 2.49 48.78 -25.38
CA ASP A 374 2.10 49.55 -26.58
C ASP A 374 0.61 49.95 -26.57
N ARG A 375 -0.22 49.38 -25.69
CA ARG A 375 -1.64 49.73 -25.53
C ARG A 375 -1.92 50.90 -24.60
N PHE A 376 -0.91 51.43 -23.90
CA PHE A 376 -1.04 52.56 -22.97
C PHE A 376 -0.52 53.90 -23.51
N GLN A 377 -0.23 54.01 -24.82
CA GLN A 377 0.16 55.27 -25.47
C GLN A 377 -0.89 55.90 -26.42
N GLU A 378 -2.12 55.36 -26.52
CA GLU A 378 -3.19 55.93 -27.36
C GLU A 378 -4.51 56.25 -26.63
N LEU A 379 -4.45 56.62 -25.35
CA LEU A 379 -5.54 57.33 -24.64
C LEU A 379 -4.93 58.49 -23.84
#